data_AF-A0A535CGD3-F1
#
_entry.id   AF-A0A535CGD3-F1
#
_cell.length_a   1.000
_cell.length_b   1.000
_cell.length_c   1.000
_cell.angle_alpha   90.00
_cell.angle_beta   90.00
_cell.angle_gamma   90.00
#
_symmetry.space_group_name_H-M   'P 1'
#
loop_
_entity.id
_entity.type
_entity.pdbx_description
1 polymer ?
#
loop_
_entity_poly.entity_id
_entity_poly.type
_entity_poly.pdbx_seq_one_letter_code
_entity_poly.pdbx_strand_id
1 'polypeptide(L)'
;MGSLHSSDQPALNVEFEYPSPVLLLERGLHSVREGRYAEGVVYFILAREQLGSGYIHLATVLDAFTQGYIAYWNAQQGLQEASKRFVQVDVEQQSRIVTLQTLLPTLIEEAQTVQAKPPAMDQPAIRNQSPLPHPASRVPLQDAQRRYLAAPARVEVIDTLPALHITCFGGFAVKRSGLPVVLCSNRNGQAILRYLMTQQGYRASVDMLMAALWTEDESEVAHHKLQVAVSALRRSLNNGLDCDPGGGYIL
;
A
#
# COMPACT_ATOMS: atom_id res chain seq x y z
N MET A 1 1.97 82.74 -16.78
CA MET A 1 2.26 81.85 -17.93
C MET A 1 3.65 81.28 -17.68
N GLY A 2 3.87 80.06 -17.20
CA GLY A 2 3.04 78.85 -17.26
C GLY A 2 3.59 77.92 -18.35
N SER A 3 4.13 76.78 -17.92
CA SER A 3 4.52 75.59 -18.69
C SER A 3 5.91 75.53 -19.32
N LEU A 4 6.68 74.45 -19.17
CA LEU A 4 6.77 73.35 -18.19
C LEU A 4 7.98 72.50 -18.62
N HIS A 5 8.67 71.96 -17.63
CA HIS A 5 9.76 70.99 -17.73
C HIS A 5 9.56 69.93 -18.82
N SER A 6 10.51 69.81 -19.75
CA SER A 6 10.71 68.59 -20.52
C SER A 6 11.74 67.75 -19.76
N SER A 7 11.22 66.81 -18.97
CA SER A 7 12.00 65.82 -18.26
C SER A 7 12.61 64.84 -19.26
N ASP A 8 13.93 64.80 -19.34
CA ASP A 8 14.67 63.63 -19.80
C ASP A 8 14.36 62.46 -18.85
N GLN A 9 13.41 61.62 -19.23
CA GLN A 9 13.23 60.32 -18.62
C GLN A 9 14.26 59.36 -19.23
N PRO A 10 15.17 58.76 -18.44
CA PRO A 10 15.90 57.60 -18.92
C PRO A 10 14.88 56.48 -19.11
N ALA A 11 14.72 56.02 -20.34
CA ALA A 11 14.03 54.77 -20.62
C ALA A 11 14.75 53.68 -19.82
N LEU A 12 14.16 53.29 -18.69
CA LEU A 12 14.45 52.03 -18.03
C LEU A 12 13.94 50.94 -18.96
N ASN A 13 14.69 50.67 -20.03
CA ASN A 13 14.68 49.40 -20.71
C ASN A 13 15.22 48.39 -19.69
N VAL A 14 14.33 47.90 -18.84
CA VAL A 14 14.51 46.59 -18.22
C VAL A 14 14.40 45.61 -19.39
N GLU A 15 15.50 45.41 -20.10
CA GLU A 15 15.68 44.21 -20.90
C GLU A 15 15.52 43.07 -19.90
N PHE A 16 14.33 42.46 -19.89
CA PHE A 16 14.18 41.14 -19.33
C PHE A 16 15.10 40.26 -20.17
N GLU A 17 16.34 40.07 -19.72
CA GLU A 17 17.25 39.08 -20.27
C GLU A 17 16.55 37.73 -20.11
N TYR A 18 15.85 37.33 -21.17
CA TYR A 18 15.25 36.02 -21.21
C TYR A 18 16.40 35.02 -21.05
N PRO A 19 16.32 34.10 -20.06
CA PRO A 19 17.39 33.17 -19.83
C PRO A 19 17.62 32.37 -21.11
N SER A 20 18.88 32.34 -21.54
CA SER A 20 19.31 31.65 -22.75
C SER A 20 18.75 30.22 -22.81
N PRO A 21 18.35 29.72 -23.99
CA PRO A 21 17.80 28.37 -24.12
C PRO A 21 18.76 27.30 -23.59
N VAL A 22 20.08 27.54 -23.65
CA VAL A 22 21.09 26.64 -23.08
C VAL A 22 20.97 26.56 -21.56
N LEU A 23 20.85 27.70 -20.87
CA LEU A 23 20.70 27.75 -19.42
C LEU A 23 19.40 27.08 -18.96
N LEU A 24 18.31 27.26 -19.72
CA LEU A 24 17.03 26.58 -19.46
C LEU A 24 17.17 25.06 -19.58
N LEU A 25 17.85 24.56 -20.60
CA LEU A 25 18.11 23.13 -20.76
C LEU A 25 18.95 22.57 -19.62
N GLU A 26 19.99 23.27 -19.19
CA GLU A 26 20.84 22.85 -18.06
C GLU A 26 20.04 22.78 -16.75
N ARG A 27 19.23 23.80 -16.45
CA ARG A 27 18.34 23.81 -15.28
C ARG A 27 17.28 22.72 -15.35
N GLY A 28 16.72 22.48 -16.53
CA GLY A 28 15.77 21.40 -16.77
C GLY A 28 16.38 20.03 -16.50
N LEU A 29 17.56 19.76 -17.08
CA LEU A 29 18.30 18.52 -16.86
C LEU A 29 18.70 18.32 -15.41
N HIS A 30 19.18 19.37 -14.74
CA HIS A 30 19.50 19.33 -13.32
C HIS A 30 18.26 18.95 -12.48
N SER A 31 17.13 19.62 -12.72
CA SER A 31 15.88 19.35 -12.00
C SER A 31 15.39 17.91 -12.21
N VAL A 32 15.47 17.39 -13.44
CA VAL A 32 15.11 16.00 -13.74
C VAL A 32 16.02 15.00 -13.03
N ARG A 33 17.33 15.26 -12.97
CA ARG A 33 18.29 14.38 -12.25
C ARG A 33 18.02 14.31 -10.75
N GLU A 34 17.47 15.36 -10.17
CA GLU A 34 17.04 15.40 -8.78
C GLU A 34 15.63 14.83 -8.54
N GLY A 35 14.97 14.34 -9.59
CA GLY A 35 13.60 13.83 -9.52
C GLY A 35 12.52 14.92 -9.49
N ARG A 36 12.89 16.20 -9.69
CA ARG A 36 11.96 17.33 -9.79
C ARG A 36 11.42 17.47 -11.22
N TYR A 37 10.70 16.46 -11.68
CA TYR A 37 10.25 16.35 -13.07
C TYR A 37 9.31 17.48 -13.50
N ALA A 38 8.39 17.91 -12.63
CA ALA A 38 7.47 19.01 -12.93
C ALA A 38 8.22 20.31 -13.28
N GLU A 39 9.21 20.65 -12.45
CA GLU A 39 10.05 21.83 -12.65
C GLU A 39 10.96 21.69 -13.87
N GLY A 40 11.51 20.49 -14.09
CA GLY A 40 12.29 20.18 -15.28
C GLY A 40 11.51 20.39 -16.58
N VAL A 41 10.25 19.94 -16.63
CA VAL A 41 9.37 20.12 -17.79
C VAL A 41 9.08 21.60 -18.06
N VAL A 42 8.87 22.43 -17.03
CA VAL A 42 8.68 23.87 -17.22
C VAL A 42 9.88 24.49 -17.93
N TYR A 43 11.10 24.17 -17.50
CA TYR A 43 12.30 24.67 -18.16
C TYR A 43 12.45 24.17 -19.60
N PHE A 44 12.07 22.91 -19.88
CA PHE A 44 12.11 22.36 -21.23
C PHE A 44 11.09 22.98 -22.18
N ILE A 45 9.88 23.29 -21.70
CA ILE A 45 8.87 24.02 -22.48
C ILE A 45 9.39 25.42 -22.81
N LEU A 46 9.94 26.14 -21.83
CA LEU A 46 10.51 27.46 -22.05
C LEU A 46 11.70 27.43 -23.02
N ALA A 47 12.59 26.43 -22.90
CA ALA A 47 13.68 26.25 -23.85
C ALA A 47 13.15 25.98 -25.25
N ARG A 48 12.11 25.14 -25.36
CA ARG A 48 11.48 24.73 -26.62
C ARG A 48 10.84 25.90 -27.38
N GLU A 49 10.27 26.87 -26.67
CA GLU A 49 9.70 28.09 -27.25
C GLU A 49 10.78 29.01 -27.86
N GLN A 50 11.99 29.00 -27.28
CA GLN A 50 13.11 29.82 -27.75
C GLN A 50 13.94 29.14 -28.86
N LEU A 51 13.71 27.86 -29.14
CA LEU A 51 14.43 27.14 -30.19
C LEU A 51 13.94 27.56 -31.58
N GLY A 52 14.88 28.08 -32.39
CA GLY A 52 14.66 28.35 -33.81
C GLY A 52 14.57 27.08 -34.66
N SER A 53 14.21 27.26 -35.94
CA SER A 53 14.02 26.16 -36.92
C SER A 53 15.28 25.34 -37.23
N GLY A 54 16.47 25.78 -36.80
CA GLY A 54 17.72 25.02 -36.94
C GLY A 54 17.86 23.83 -35.97
N TYR A 55 17.01 23.73 -34.95
CA TYR A 55 17.14 22.73 -33.87
C TYR A 55 15.97 21.73 -33.85
N ILE A 56 15.50 21.29 -35.01
CA ILE A 56 14.32 20.41 -35.16
C ILE A 56 14.41 19.17 -34.27
N HIS A 57 15.56 18.48 -34.27
CA HIS A 57 15.71 17.25 -33.51
C HIS A 57 15.59 17.48 -31.99
N LEU A 58 16.26 18.52 -31.47
CA LEU A 58 16.18 18.87 -30.06
C LEU A 58 14.76 19.28 -29.67
N ALA A 59 14.10 20.09 -30.50
CA ALA A 59 12.70 20.45 -30.34
C ALA A 59 11.80 19.20 -30.22
N THR A 60 11.96 18.22 -31.12
CA THR A 60 11.21 16.95 -31.07
C THR A 60 11.47 16.16 -29.78
N VAL A 61 12.71 16.13 -29.29
CA VAL A 61 13.06 15.44 -28.03
C VAL A 61 12.39 16.10 -26.83
N LEU A 62 12.39 17.44 -26.76
CA LEU A 62 11.72 18.18 -25.67
C LEU A 62 10.19 18.01 -25.73
N ASP A 63 9.61 18.01 -26.92
CA ASP A 63 8.18 17.77 -27.13
C ASP A 63 7.80 16.35 -26.66
N ALA A 64 8.59 15.34 -27.05
CA ALA A 64 8.38 13.96 -26.64
C ALA A 64 8.54 13.77 -25.12
N PHE A 65 9.54 14.41 -24.50
CA PHE A 65 9.73 14.37 -23.05
C PHE A 65 8.53 14.97 -22.31
N THR A 66 8.06 16.14 -22.77
CA THR A 66 6.91 16.85 -22.18
C THR A 66 5.64 15.99 -22.27
N GLN A 67 5.38 15.39 -23.44
CA GLN A 67 4.25 14.48 -23.63
C GLN A 67 4.35 13.23 -22.75
N GLY A 68 5.55 12.64 -22.65
CA GLY A 68 5.81 11.49 -21.79
C GLY A 68 5.54 11.80 -20.32
N TYR A 69 5.93 12.98 -19.83
CA TYR A 69 5.64 13.42 -18.48
C TYR A 69 4.14 13.61 -18.23
N ILE A 70 3.41 14.24 -19.15
CA ILE A 70 1.96 14.41 -19.04
C ILE A 70 1.26 13.05 -18.98
N ALA A 71 1.64 12.12 -19.85
CA ALA A 71 1.08 10.77 -19.88
C ALA A 71 1.36 10.02 -18.56
N TYR A 72 2.59 10.10 -18.05
CA TYR A 72 2.97 9.53 -16.76
C TYR A 72 2.13 10.09 -15.61
N TRP A 73 1.99 11.42 -15.52
CA TRP A 73 1.21 12.08 -14.48
C TRP A 73 -0.26 11.67 -14.52
N ASN A 74 -0.85 11.62 -15.71
CA ASN A 74 -2.24 11.18 -15.89
C ASN A 74 -2.43 9.71 -15.46
N ALA A 75 -1.49 8.83 -15.80
CA ALA A 75 -1.52 7.44 -15.37
C ALA A 75 -1.42 7.32 -13.84
N GLN A 76 -0.57 8.12 -13.20
CA GLN A 76 -0.44 8.16 -11.75
C GLN A 76 -1.73 8.63 -11.07
N GLN A 77 -2.38 9.68 -11.58
CA GLN A 77 -3.67 10.14 -11.09
C GLN A 77 -4.77 9.07 -11.26
N GLY A 78 -4.81 8.42 -12.42
CA GLY A 78 -5.73 7.31 -12.68
C GLY A 78 -5.55 6.15 -11.69
N LEU A 79 -4.30 5.79 -11.36
CA LEU A 79 -4.01 4.78 -10.35
C LEU A 79 -4.49 5.19 -8.96
N GLN A 80 -4.25 6.42 -8.53
CA GLN A 80 -4.69 6.92 -7.22
C GLN A 80 -6.21 6.89 -7.08
N GLU A 81 -6.92 7.32 -8.12
CA GLU A 81 -8.39 7.29 -8.15
C GLU A 81 -8.91 5.84 -8.12
N ALA A 82 -8.30 4.94 -8.90
CA ALA A 82 -8.65 3.52 -8.88
C ALA A 82 -8.42 2.88 -7.49
N SER A 83 -7.29 3.19 -6.84
CA SER A 83 -7.01 2.72 -5.47
C SER A 83 -8.04 3.23 -4.47
N LYS A 84 -8.46 4.50 -4.57
CA LYS A 84 -9.51 5.06 -3.70
C LYS A 84 -10.84 4.33 -3.88
N ARG A 85 -11.25 4.10 -5.13
CA ARG A 85 -12.48 3.35 -5.44
C ARG A 85 -12.42 1.93 -4.92
N PHE A 86 -11.29 1.27 -5.06
CA PHE A 86 -11.09 -0.09 -4.55
C PHE A 86 -11.34 -0.17 -3.04
N VAL A 87 -10.73 0.74 -2.26
CA VAL A 87 -10.94 0.79 -0.80
C VAL A 87 -12.40 1.08 -0.45
N GLN A 88 -13.06 1.98 -1.19
CA GLN A 88 -14.46 2.29 -0.94
C GLN A 88 -15.38 1.08 -1.17
N VAL A 89 -15.16 0.34 -2.26
CA VAL A 89 -15.92 -0.86 -2.58
C VAL A 89 -15.66 -1.97 -1.55
N ASP A 90 -14.42 -2.13 -1.10
CA ASP A 90 -14.05 -3.10 -0.06
C ASP A 90 -14.80 -2.82 1.26
N VAL A 91 -14.80 -1.57 1.71
CA VAL A 91 -15.54 -1.14 2.91
C VAL A 91 -17.04 -1.41 2.77
N GLU A 92 -17.62 -1.09 1.62
CA GLU A 92 -19.04 -1.35 1.35
C GLU A 92 -19.35 -2.85 1.37
N GLN A 93 -18.53 -3.65 0.71
CA GLN A 93 -18.67 -5.10 0.68
C GLN A 93 -18.59 -5.68 2.10
N GLN A 94 -17.65 -5.23 2.90
CA GLN A 94 -17.50 -5.69 4.27
C GLN A 94 -18.70 -5.30 5.15
N SER A 95 -19.24 -4.10 4.96
CA SER A 95 -20.49 -3.70 5.62
C SER A 95 -21.65 -4.61 5.24
N ARG A 96 -21.78 -4.99 3.96
CA ARG A 96 -22.84 -5.90 3.50
C ARG A 96 -22.68 -7.30 4.08
N ILE A 97 -21.45 -7.81 4.18
CA ILE A 97 -21.16 -9.10 4.82
C ILE A 97 -21.59 -9.08 6.29
N VAL A 98 -21.25 -8.02 7.03
CA VAL A 98 -21.67 -7.87 8.43
C VAL A 98 -23.20 -7.84 8.52
N THR A 99 -23.89 -7.07 7.68
CA THR A 99 -25.36 -7.05 7.66
C THR A 99 -25.95 -8.44 7.41
N LEU A 100 -25.43 -9.19 6.44
CA LEU A 100 -25.88 -10.56 6.17
C LEU A 100 -25.64 -11.48 7.38
N GLN A 101 -24.49 -11.38 8.03
CA GLN A 101 -24.19 -12.13 9.26
C GLN A 101 -25.14 -11.78 10.41
N THR A 102 -25.62 -10.53 10.50
CA THR A 102 -26.61 -10.14 11.52
C THR A 102 -28.01 -10.63 11.22
N LEU A 103 -28.39 -10.76 9.94
CA LEU A 103 -29.74 -11.19 9.54
C LEU A 103 -29.91 -12.72 9.49
N LEU A 104 -28.80 -13.46 9.30
CA LEU A 104 -28.82 -14.91 9.19
C LEU A 104 -29.43 -15.61 10.42
N PRO A 105 -29.10 -15.23 11.68
CA PRO A 105 -29.70 -15.84 12.86
C PRO A 105 -31.21 -15.61 12.95
N THR A 106 -31.69 -14.40 12.60
CA THR A 106 -33.12 -14.07 12.61
C THR A 106 -33.90 -14.95 11.64
N LEU A 107 -33.38 -15.16 10.42
CA LEU A 107 -33.99 -16.05 9.44
C LEU A 107 -34.01 -17.51 9.90
N ILE A 108 -32.96 -17.96 10.61
CA ILE A 108 -32.90 -19.32 11.18
C ILE A 108 -33.96 -19.49 12.28
N GLU A 109 -34.14 -18.50 13.16
CA GLU A 109 -35.17 -18.53 14.21
C GLU A 109 -36.59 -18.50 13.62
N GLU A 110 -36.84 -17.70 12.59
CA GLU A 110 -38.11 -17.67 11.87
C GLU A 110 -38.41 -19.02 11.17
N ALA A 111 -37.39 -19.65 10.56
CA ALA A 111 -37.56 -20.95 9.93
C ALA A 111 -37.86 -22.08 10.93
N GLN A 112 -37.27 -22.03 12.13
CA GLN A 112 -37.48 -23.03 13.19
C GLN A 112 -38.83 -22.87 13.90
N THR A 113 -39.31 -21.64 14.08
CA THR A 113 -40.61 -21.38 14.72
C THR A 113 -41.80 -21.82 13.86
N VAL A 114 -41.67 -21.78 12.53
CA VAL A 114 -42.72 -22.28 11.61
C VAL A 114 -42.84 -23.82 11.64
N GLN A 115 -41.75 -24.55 11.92
CA GLN A 115 -41.79 -26.02 12.03
C GLN A 115 -42.21 -26.55 13.40
N ALA A 116 -42.23 -25.72 14.45
CA ALA A 116 -42.54 -26.13 15.81
C ALA A 116 -44.05 -26.13 16.18
N LYS A 117 -44.96 -25.98 15.22
CA LYS A 117 -46.41 -26.09 15.45
C LYS A 117 -46.91 -27.48 15.00
N PRO A 118 -47.19 -28.43 15.92
CA PRO A 118 -47.85 -29.67 15.56
C PRO A 118 -49.31 -29.37 15.17
N PRO A 119 -49.89 -30.06 14.17
CA PRO A 119 -51.33 -30.07 14.00
C PRO A 119 -51.93 -30.76 15.23
N ALA A 120 -52.73 -30.03 15.99
CA ALA A 120 -53.61 -30.61 16.98
C ALA A 120 -54.63 -31.50 16.25
N MET A 121 -54.45 -32.82 16.32
CA MET A 121 -55.51 -33.79 16.11
C MET A 121 -55.78 -34.49 17.44
N ASP A 122 -57.01 -34.33 17.90
CA ASP A 122 -57.63 -35.05 18.99
C ASP A 122 -57.48 -36.56 18.82
N GLN A 123 -56.99 -37.25 19.85
CA GLN A 123 -57.52 -38.56 20.23
C GLN A 123 -57.15 -38.95 21.68
N PRO A 124 -58.03 -39.65 22.41
CA PRO A 124 -57.94 -39.77 23.86
C PRO A 124 -57.34 -41.10 24.35
N ALA A 125 -56.87 -41.01 25.60
CA ALA A 125 -56.97 -42.00 26.67
C ALA A 125 -55.83 -43.03 26.94
N ILE A 126 -55.53 -43.07 28.25
CA ILE A 126 -55.04 -44.19 29.10
C ILE A 126 -53.53 -44.35 29.34
N ARG A 127 -53.08 -43.65 30.40
CA ARG A 127 -52.42 -44.15 31.62
C ARG A 127 -51.70 -45.52 31.53
N ASN A 128 -50.38 -45.54 31.76
CA ASN A 128 -49.77 -46.29 32.88
C ASN A 128 -48.26 -45.97 33.05
N GLN A 129 -47.78 -46.24 34.25
CA GLN A 129 -46.59 -45.71 34.93
C GLN A 129 -45.28 -46.47 34.56
N SER A 130 -44.18 -45.71 34.40
CA SER A 130 -42.75 -45.80 34.86
C SER A 130 -42.13 -47.14 35.37
N PRO A 131 -40.77 -47.29 35.58
CA PRO A 131 -39.56 -46.52 35.16
C PRO A 131 -38.26 -47.35 34.75
N LEU A 132 -37.34 -46.71 33.97
CA LEU A 132 -35.81 -46.75 33.93
C LEU A 132 -35.00 -48.09 33.88
N PRO A 133 -33.67 -48.15 33.51
CA PRO A 133 -32.76 -47.25 32.74
C PRO A 133 -31.78 -47.91 31.69
N HIS A 134 -31.35 -47.14 30.67
CA HIS A 134 -30.02 -47.11 29.95
C HIS A 134 -29.55 -48.36 29.13
N PRO A 135 -28.49 -48.31 28.27
CA PRO A 135 -27.71 -47.22 27.63
C PRO A 135 -27.87 -47.29 26.06
N ALA A 136 -27.26 -46.54 25.14
CA ALA A 136 -25.91 -46.00 25.01
C ALA A 136 -25.82 -45.02 23.80
N SER A 137 -24.74 -44.23 23.81
CA SER A 137 -24.05 -43.62 22.66
C SER A 137 -24.58 -42.30 22.10
N ARG A 138 -23.91 -41.18 22.43
CA ARG A 138 -22.83 -40.60 21.61
C ARG A 138 -22.32 -39.28 22.21
N VAL A 139 -21.00 -39.13 22.19
CA VAL A 139 -20.17 -37.96 22.58
C VAL A 139 -20.38 -36.81 21.59
N PRO A 140 -20.32 -35.53 22.02
CA PRO A 140 -19.23 -34.68 21.52
C PRO A 140 -18.65 -33.65 22.52
N LEU A 141 -17.32 -33.58 22.52
CA LEU A 141 -16.45 -32.43 22.74
C LEU A 141 -17.13 -31.07 23.04
N GLN A 142 -17.06 -30.66 24.30
CA GLN A 142 -17.20 -29.26 24.73
C GLN A 142 -16.15 -28.96 25.80
N ASP A 143 -14.92 -28.66 25.38
CA ASP A 143 -13.86 -28.15 26.27
C ASP A 143 -12.98 -27.05 25.63
N ALA A 144 -13.44 -26.43 24.54
CA ALA A 144 -12.67 -25.38 23.85
C ALA A 144 -13.21 -23.95 24.04
N GLN A 145 -14.20 -23.71 24.90
CA GLN A 145 -14.87 -22.40 24.96
C GLN A 145 -15.16 -21.89 26.38
N ARG A 146 -14.24 -22.13 27.30
CA ARG A 146 -14.13 -21.40 28.58
C ARG A 146 -12.70 -20.93 28.79
N ARG A 147 -12.32 -19.88 28.06
CA ARG A 147 -11.24 -18.96 28.43
C ARG A 147 -11.32 -17.65 27.64
N TYR A 148 -12.52 -17.08 27.58
CA TYR A 148 -12.70 -15.65 27.31
C TYR A 148 -13.21 -15.01 28.60
N LEU A 149 -12.28 -14.65 29.48
CA LEU A 149 -12.42 -13.61 30.50
C LEU A 149 -11.04 -13.38 31.14
N ALA A 150 -10.63 -12.11 31.16
CA ALA A 150 -9.41 -11.52 31.71
C ALA A 150 -8.11 -11.74 30.93
N ALA A 151 -7.89 -10.93 29.89
CA ALA A 151 -6.53 -10.54 29.50
C ALA A 151 -6.09 -9.40 30.45
N PRO A 152 -5.01 -9.56 31.25
CA PRO A 152 -4.46 -8.44 32.01
C PRO A 152 -3.90 -7.41 31.04
N ALA A 153 -4.06 -6.13 31.40
CA ALA A 153 -3.44 -5.00 30.71
C ALA A 153 -1.98 -5.34 30.39
N ARG A 154 -1.66 -5.49 29.10
CA ARG A 154 -0.29 -5.67 28.65
C ARG A 154 0.47 -4.40 29.04
N VAL A 155 1.41 -4.59 29.95
CA VAL A 155 2.51 -3.67 30.25
C VAL A 155 3.12 -3.24 28.91
N GLU A 156 3.08 -1.95 28.62
CA GLU A 156 3.82 -1.33 27.53
C GLU A 156 5.32 -1.48 27.83
N VAL A 157 5.93 -2.55 27.32
CA VAL A 157 7.38 -2.60 27.15
C VAL A 157 7.66 -1.92 25.82
N ILE A 158 8.17 -0.70 25.90
CA ILE A 158 8.57 0.12 24.75
C ILE A 158 9.87 -0.47 24.20
N ASP A 159 9.76 -1.53 23.41
CA ASP A 159 10.79 -1.94 22.44
C ASP A 159 10.33 -1.57 21.02
N THR A 160 9.85 -0.32 20.86
CA THR A 160 9.37 0.13 19.56
C THR A 160 10.58 0.42 18.66
N LEU A 161 10.90 -0.54 17.78
CA LEU A 161 11.81 -0.32 16.66
C LEU A 161 11.47 1.02 15.99
N PRO A 162 12.48 1.84 15.63
CA PRO A 162 12.24 3.14 15.02
C PRO A 162 11.36 3.00 13.77
N ALA A 163 10.37 3.87 13.56
CA ALA A 163 9.51 3.76 12.39
C ALA A 163 10.32 3.83 11.08
N LEU A 164 9.98 2.95 10.13
CA LEU A 164 10.52 3.00 8.77
C LEU A 164 9.57 3.81 7.89
N HIS A 165 10.14 4.75 7.13
CA HIS A 165 9.44 5.46 6.07
C HIS A 165 9.90 4.89 4.73
N ILE A 166 8.94 4.36 3.97
CA ILE A 166 9.21 3.70 2.69
C ILE A 166 8.58 4.52 1.57
N THR A 167 9.38 4.88 0.58
CA THR A 167 8.94 5.52 -0.65
C THR A 167 8.85 4.47 -1.74
N CYS A 168 7.64 4.26 -2.28
CA CYS A 168 7.39 3.28 -3.35
C CYS A 168 7.30 3.92 -4.74
N PHE A 169 7.00 5.22 -4.82
CA PHE A 169 6.80 5.96 -6.08
C PHE A 169 7.98 6.88 -6.36
N GLY A 170 8.42 6.97 -7.62
CA GLY A 170 9.56 7.81 -8.02
C GLY A 170 10.94 7.23 -7.65
N GLY A 171 10.98 6.00 -7.14
CA GLY A 171 12.19 5.30 -6.69
C GLY A 171 11.93 4.57 -5.38
N PHE A 172 12.47 3.35 -5.23
CA PHE A 172 12.30 2.58 -4.00
C PHE A 172 13.35 3.00 -2.96
N ALA A 173 12.92 3.68 -1.90
CA ALA A 173 13.80 4.15 -0.84
C ALA A 173 13.24 3.82 0.54
N VAL A 174 14.13 3.53 1.48
CA VAL A 174 13.79 3.25 2.88
C VAL A 174 14.56 4.23 3.75
N LYS A 175 13.87 4.89 4.67
CA LYS A 175 14.44 5.82 5.63
C LYS A 175 14.07 5.40 7.05
N ARG A 176 15.01 5.56 7.98
CA ARG A 176 14.80 5.35 9.42
C ARG A 176 15.21 6.62 10.14
N SER A 177 14.29 7.20 10.90
CA SER A 177 14.51 8.51 11.57
C SER A 177 14.99 9.60 10.59
N GLY A 178 14.49 9.59 9.35
CA GLY A 178 14.87 10.53 8.29
C GLY A 178 16.16 10.18 7.52
N LEU A 179 16.98 9.25 8.01
CA LEU A 179 18.23 8.83 7.37
C LEU A 179 18.00 7.66 6.41
N PRO A 180 18.66 7.63 5.24
CA PRO A 180 18.53 6.53 4.29
C PRO A 180 19.09 5.22 4.87
N VAL A 181 18.32 4.13 4.74
CA VAL A 181 18.76 2.77 5.08
C VAL A 181 19.25 2.10 3.79
N VAL A 182 20.51 1.66 3.80
CA VAL A 182 21.08 0.90 2.68
C VAL A 182 20.53 -0.52 2.72
N LEU A 183 19.70 -0.86 1.74
CA LEU A 183 19.14 -2.21 1.59
C LEU A 183 20.20 -3.20 1.09
N CYS A 184 19.94 -4.49 1.32
CA CYS A 184 20.77 -5.57 0.80
C CYS A 184 20.87 -5.53 -0.74
N SER A 185 22.00 -5.99 -1.29
CA SER A 185 22.22 -6.15 -2.73
C SER A 185 21.36 -7.26 -3.36
N ASN A 186 20.75 -8.11 -2.54
CA ASN A 186 19.86 -9.17 -3.00
C ASN A 186 18.55 -8.57 -3.57
N ARG A 187 18.37 -8.71 -4.88
CA ARG A 187 17.18 -8.20 -5.60
C ARG A 187 15.88 -8.80 -5.10
N ASN A 188 15.88 -10.08 -4.74
CA ASN A 188 14.70 -10.76 -4.23
C ASN A 188 14.39 -10.32 -2.79
N GLY A 189 15.42 -10.04 -1.98
CA GLY A 189 15.22 -9.39 -0.67
C GLY A 189 14.49 -8.05 -0.80
N GLN A 190 14.92 -7.20 -1.73
CA GLN A 190 14.21 -5.94 -1.97
C GLN A 190 12.80 -6.15 -2.53
N ALA A 191 12.59 -7.16 -3.37
CA ALA A 191 11.29 -7.50 -3.92
C ALA A 191 10.32 -8.00 -2.84
N ILE A 192 10.78 -8.79 -1.87
CA ILE A 192 10.00 -9.18 -0.69
C ILE A 192 9.51 -7.95 0.06
N LEU A 193 10.39 -6.98 0.33
CA LEU A 193 9.98 -5.77 1.05
C LEU A 193 8.92 -4.98 0.27
N ARG A 194 9.11 -4.82 -1.05
CA ARG A 194 8.10 -4.17 -1.92
C ARG A 194 6.77 -4.91 -1.88
N TYR A 195 6.80 -6.24 -1.98
CA TYR A 195 5.61 -7.07 -1.94
C TYR A 195 4.88 -6.94 -0.60
N LEU A 196 5.59 -6.98 0.52
CA LEU A 196 4.98 -6.80 1.84
C LEU A 196 4.32 -5.42 1.98
N MET A 197 4.90 -4.37 1.38
CA MET A 197 4.30 -3.03 1.40
C MET A 197 2.98 -2.93 0.63
N THR A 198 2.70 -3.87 -0.28
CA THR A 198 1.41 -3.94 -0.98
C THR A 198 0.39 -4.82 -0.26
N GLN A 199 0.80 -5.58 0.76
CA GLN A 199 -0.10 -6.47 1.50
C GLN A 199 -0.77 -5.78 2.69
N GLN A 200 -2.02 -6.16 2.97
CA GLN A 200 -2.73 -5.69 4.15
C GLN A 200 -2.02 -6.16 5.42
N GLY A 201 -1.71 -5.23 6.31
CA GLY A 201 -0.98 -5.53 7.56
C GLY A 201 0.48 -5.92 7.37
N TYR A 202 1.06 -5.71 6.19
CA TYR A 202 2.47 -5.97 5.87
C TYR A 202 2.91 -7.42 6.10
N ARG A 203 1.99 -8.37 5.87
CA ARG A 203 2.20 -9.81 6.09
C ARG A 203 1.94 -10.58 4.81
N ALA A 204 2.67 -11.66 4.62
CA ALA A 204 2.46 -12.64 3.56
C ALA A 204 2.81 -14.03 4.08
N SER A 205 2.14 -15.07 3.58
CA SER A 205 2.58 -16.43 3.85
C SER A 205 3.85 -16.76 3.06
N VAL A 206 4.59 -17.77 3.54
CA VAL A 206 5.75 -18.34 2.85
C VAL A 206 5.38 -18.76 1.43
N ASP A 207 4.24 -19.45 1.27
CA ASP A 207 3.75 -19.92 -0.03
C ASP A 207 3.43 -18.77 -0.99
N MET A 208 2.83 -17.68 -0.50
CA MET A 208 2.53 -16.49 -1.32
C MET A 208 3.81 -15.83 -1.82
N LEU A 209 4.83 -15.70 -0.97
CA LEU A 209 6.12 -15.12 -1.36
C LEU A 209 6.86 -16.01 -2.35
N MET A 210 6.81 -17.34 -2.17
CA MET A 210 7.39 -18.30 -3.10
C MET A 210 6.71 -18.23 -4.47
N ALA A 211 5.38 -18.29 -4.50
CA ALA A 211 4.60 -18.21 -5.73
C ALA A 211 4.77 -16.85 -6.46
N ALA A 212 4.99 -15.76 -5.74
CA ALA A 212 5.14 -14.44 -6.33
C ALA A 212 6.55 -14.15 -6.87
N LEU A 213 7.60 -14.72 -6.27
CA LEU A 213 9.00 -14.35 -6.54
C LEU A 213 9.82 -15.45 -7.22
N TRP A 214 9.35 -16.69 -7.18
CA TRP A 214 10.05 -17.87 -7.73
C TRP A 214 9.06 -18.82 -8.40
N THR A 215 8.34 -18.36 -9.42
CA THR A 215 7.30 -19.13 -10.13
C THR A 215 7.82 -20.40 -10.80
N GLU A 216 9.10 -20.42 -11.19
CA GLU A 216 9.73 -21.49 -11.99
C GLU A 216 10.58 -22.47 -11.15
N ASP A 217 10.81 -22.19 -9.87
CA ASP A 217 11.66 -23.02 -9.02
C ASP A 217 10.83 -24.11 -8.31
N GLU A 218 11.45 -25.27 -8.07
CA GLU A 218 10.88 -26.28 -7.18
C GLU A 218 10.73 -25.75 -5.74
N SER A 219 9.70 -26.22 -5.04
CA SER A 219 9.30 -25.74 -3.71
C SER A 219 10.47 -25.68 -2.71
N GLU A 220 11.29 -26.72 -2.64
CA GLU A 220 12.44 -26.77 -1.72
C GLU A 220 13.51 -25.72 -2.04
N VAL A 221 13.78 -25.49 -3.32
CA VAL A 221 14.76 -24.49 -3.79
C VAL A 221 14.23 -23.08 -3.55
N ALA A 222 12.96 -22.83 -3.86
CA ALA A 222 12.30 -21.55 -3.62
C ALA A 222 12.25 -21.22 -2.12
N HIS A 223 11.97 -22.20 -1.26
CA HIS A 223 11.99 -22.03 0.18
C HIS A 223 13.39 -21.66 0.70
N HIS A 224 14.43 -22.35 0.23
CA HIS A 224 15.81 -22.02 0.59
C HIS A 224 16.20 -20.59 0.13
N LYS A 225 15.87 -20.22 -1.11
CA LYS A 225 16.13 -18.87 -1.64
C LYS A 225 15.37 -17.78 -0.87
N LEU A 226 14.13 -18.07 -0.46
CA LEU A 226 13.34 -17.19 0.40
C LEU A 226 14.03 -16.95 1.74
N GLN A 227 14.47 -18.01 2.43
CA GLN A 227 15.18 -17.89 3.71
C GLN A 227 16.44 -17.00 3.59
N VAL A 228 17.24 -17.22 2.53
CA VAL A 228 18.44 -16.40 2.26
C VAL A 228 18.05 -14.94 2.00
N ALA A 229 17.02 -14.69 1.20
CA ALA A 229 16.56 -13.34 0.87
C ALA A 229 16.00 -12.60 2.09
N VAL A 230 15.19 -13.27 2.92
CA VAL A 230 14.64 -12.72 4.18
C VAL A 230 15.76 -12.42 5.17
N SER A 231 16.74 -13.32 5.31
CA SER A 231 17.89 -13.11 6.21
C SER A 231 18.73 -11.90 5.78
N ALA A 232 19.05 -11.79 4.50
CA ALA A 232 19.78 -10.65 3.95
C ALA A 232 19.00 -9.33 4.15
N LEU A 233 17.69 -9.36 3.92
CA LEU A 233 16.82 -8.21 4.10
C LEU A 233 16.75 -7.78 5.58
N ARG A 234 16.49 -8.71 6.51
CA ARG A 234 16.50 -8.45 7.95
C ARG A 234 17.79 -7.79 8.39
N ARG A 235 18.93 -8.34 7.98
CA ARG A 235 20.25 -7.80 8.34
C ARG A 235 20.41 -6.36 7.85
N SER A 236 19.92 -6.03 6.66
CA SER A 236 19.99 -4.66 6.14
C SER A 236 19.07 -3.68 6.86
N LEU A 237 17.86 -4.10 7.22
CA LEU A 237 16.88 -3.25 7.92
C LEU A 237 17.25 -3.03 9.40
N ASN A 238 17.76 -4.07 10.04
CA ASN A 238 18.21 -4.03 11.44
C ASN A 238 19.65 -3.52 11.57
N ASN A 239 20.32 -3.13 10.48
CA ASN A 239 21.68 -2.63 10.56
C ASN A 239 21.76 -1.39 11.48
N GLY A 240 22.65 -1.43 12.47
CA GLY A 240 22.77 -0.39 13.49
C GLY A 240 21.67 -0.42 14.58
N LEU A 241 20.97 -1.55 14.73
CA LEU A 241 20.09 -1.84 15.87
C LEU A 241 20.54 -3.14 16.54
N ASP A 242 20.60 -3.12 17.87
CA ASP A 242 20.76 -4.34 18.66
C ASP A 242 19.38 -4.96 18.87
N CYS A 243 19.00 -5.87 17.98
CA CYS A 243 17.75 -6.62 18.09
C CYS A 243 18.02 -8.00 18.70
N ASP A 244 17.20 -8.40 19.67
CA ASP A 244 17.20 -9.77 20.19
C ASP A 244 16.87 -10.81 19.10
N PRO A 245 17.28 -12.08 19.27
CA PRO A 245 16.88 -13.16 18.39
C PRO A 245 15.34 -13.26 18.32
N GLY A 246 14.78 -13.00 17.14
CA GLY A 246 13.32 -12.95 16.93
C GLY A 246 12.70 -11.55 17.04
N GLY A 247 13.51 -10.49 17.17
CA GLY A 247 13.10 -9.09 17.03
C GLY A 247 13.50 -8.48 15.67
N GLY A 248 12.92 -7.33 15.34
CA GLY A 248 13.24 -6.55 14.15
C GLY A 248 12.08 -6.32 13.19
N TYR A 249 12.36 -5.69 12.05
CA TYR A 249 11.33 -5.23 11.10
C TYR A 249 10.61 -6.34 10.31
N ILE A 250 11.13 -7.58 10.34
CA ILE A 250 10.54 -8.73 9.65
C ILE A 250 10.66 -9.93 10.57
N LEU A 251 9.55 -10.62 10.85
CA LEU A 251 9.44 -11.76 11.76
C LEU A 251 9.13 -13.06 11.01
#